data_AF-A0A656JT13-F1
#
_entry.id   AF-A0A656JT13-F1
#
_cell.length_a   1.000
_cell.length_b   1.000
_cell.length_c   1.000
_cell.angle_alpha   90.00
_cell.angle_beta   90.00
_cell.angle_gamma   90.00
#
_symmetry.space_group_name_H-M   'P 1'
#
loop_
_entity.id
_entity.type
_entity.pdbx_description
1 polymer ?
#
loop_
_entity_poly.entity_id
_entity_poly.type
_entity_poly.pdbx_seq_one_letter_code
_entity_poly.pdbx_strand_id
1 'polypeptide(L)' 'LTELLGTARDAGLLLMPSGKSRHIIRLLIPLTIEPDVLHEGLDIFERCLAALA' A
#
# COMPACT_ATOMS: atom_id res chain seq x y z
N LEU A 1 -6.90 -9.33 -1.67
CA LEU A 1 -6.55 -7.96 -2.13
C LEU A 1 -7.55 -6.91 -1.63
N THR A 2 -8.87 -7.13 -1.75
CA THR A 2 -9.88 -6.17 -1.25
C THR A 2 -9.66 -5.77 0.20
N GLU A 3 -9.39 -6.74 1.07
CA GLU A 3 -9.11 -6.49 2.49
C GLU A 3 -7.89 -5.58 2.69
N LEU A 4 -6.75 -5.93 2.08
CA LEU A 4 -5.53 -5.12 2.09
C LEU A 4 -5.75 -3.68 1.60
N LEU A 5 -6.52 -3.49 0.52
CA LEU A 5 -6.82 -2.16 0.00
C LEU A 5 -7.72 -1.36 0.95
N GLY A 6 -8.62 -2.03 1.68
CA GLY A 6 -9.46 -1.43 2.70
C GLY A 6 -8.63 -1.00 3.90
N THR A 7 -7.90 -1.94 4.51
CA THR A 7 -7.12 -1.69 5.73
C THR A 7 -5.99 -0.68 5.50
N ALA A 8 -5.32 -0.72 4.35
CA ALA A 8 -4.32 0.27 3.99
C ALA A 8 -4.92 1.67 3.86
N ARG A 9 -6.08 1.81 3.19
CA ARG A 9 -6.76 3.10 3.02
C ARG A 9 -7.23 3.67 4.36
N ASP A 10 -7.76 2.83 5.22
CA ASP A 10 -8.21 3.24 6.56
C ASP A 10 -7.02 3.65 7.45
N ALA A 11 -5.83 3.09 7.20
CA ALA A 11 -4.57 3.49 7.83
C ALA A 11 -3.87 4.68 7.15
N GLY A 12 -4.48 5.31 6.13
CA GLY A 12 -3.95 6.49 5.45
C GLY A 12 -3.06 6.22 4.23
N LEU A 13 -2.91 4.95 3.81
CA LEU A 13 -2.11 4.56 2.64
C LEU A 13 -2.99 4.29 1.41
N LEU A 14 -2.81 5.07 0.35
CA LEU A 14 -3.46 4.85 -0.94
C LEU A 14 -2.67 3.82 -1.78
N LEU A 15 -3.30 2.68 -2.07
CA LEU A 15 -2.74 1.63 -2.92
C LEU A 15 -3.54 1.49 -4.22
N MET A 16 -2.85 1.23 -5.32
CA MET A 16 -3.48 1.05 -6.63
C MET A 16 -3.42 -0.41 -7.10
N PRO A 17 -4.57 -1.11 -7.20
CA PRO A 17 -4.63 -2.43 -7.81
C PRO A 17 -4.36 -2.33 -9.32
N SER A 18 -3.79 -3.39 -9.90
CA SER A 18 -3.37 -3.41 -11.30
C SER A 18 -3.30 -4.83 -11.88
N GLY A 19 -3.11 -4.91 -13.20
CA GLY A 19 -3.03 -6.15 -13.96
C GLY A 19 -4.39 -6.72 -14.36
N LYS A 20 -4.43 -7.54 -15.41
CA LYS A 20 -5.68 -8.11 -15.98
C LYS A 20 -6.51 -8.86 -14.93
N SER A 21 -5.85 -9.61 -14.05
CA SER A 21 -6.49 -10.38 -12.99
C SER A 21 -6.48 -9.67 -11.61
N ARG A 22 -6.12 -8.37 -11.56
CA ARG A 22 -6.19 -7.52 -10.34
C ARG A 22 -5.56 -8.12 -9.08
N HIS A 23 -4.38 -8.74 -9.23
CA HIS A 23 -3.62 -9.35 -8.13
C HIS A 23 -2.26 -8.67 -7.92
N ILE A 24 -2.02 -7.53 -8.57
CA ILE A 24 -0.78 -6.76 -8.46
C ILE A 24 -1.12 -5.44 -7.78
N ILE A 25 -0.30 -5.03 -6.82
CA ILE A 25 -0.29 -3.68 -6.26
C ILE A 25 0.87 -2.92 -6.90
N ARG A 26 0.60 -1.75 -7.47
CA ARG A 26 1.66 -0.86 -7.95
C ARG A 26 1.98 0.18 -6.90
N LEU A 27 3.27 0.31 -6.62
CA LEU A 27 3.81 1.39 -5.80
C LEU A 27 4.28 2.49 -6.75
N LEU A 28 3.47 3.54 -6.90
CA LEU A 28 3.75 4.69 -7.77
C LEU A 28 3.97 5.94 -6.91
N ILE A 29 5.01 5.91 -6.10
CA ILE A 29 5.37 7.01 -5.23
C ILE A 29 5.97 8.16 -6.07
N PRO A 30 5.70 9.45 -5.75
CA PRO A 30 6.34 10.57 -6.41
C PRO A 30 7.86 10.49 -6.32
N LEU A 31 8.56 10.91 -7.38
CA LEU A 31 10.03 10.97 -7.39
C LEU A 31 10.62 11.93 -6.35
N THR A 32 9.80 12.88 -5.87
CA THR A 32 10.15 13.90 -4.88
C THR A 32 9.66 13.55 -3.48
N ILE A 33 9.30 12.29 -3.20
CA ILE A 33 8.89 11.92 -1.84
C ILE A 33 10.05 12.08 -0.86
N GLU A 34 9.76 12.58 0.33
CA GLU A 34 10.74 12.60 1.41
C GLU A 34 10.95 11.18 1.96
N PRO A 35 12.20 10.78 2.30
CA PRO A 35 12.50 9.42 2.76
C PRO A 35 11.61 8.96 3.93
N ASP A 36 11.37 9.84 4.91
CA ASP A 36 10.58 9.50 6.09
C ASP A 36 9.11 9.18 5.74
N VAL A 37 8.53 9.90 4.78
CA VAL A 37 7.16 9.65 4.31
C VAL A 37 7.07 8.34 3.53
N LEU A 38 8.11 8.02 2.75
CA LEU A 38 8.20 6.72 2.07
C LEU A 38 8.24 5.59 3.09
N HIS A 39 9.08 5.70 4.12
CA HIS A 39 9.20 4.69 5.17
C HIS A 39 7.90 4.53 5.97
N GLU A 40 7.24 5.62 6.36
CA GLU A 40 5.93 5.57 7.01
C GLU A 40 4.90 4.80 6.17
N GLY A 41 4.84 5.08 4.87
CA GLY A 41 3.94 4.38 3.95
C GLY A 41 4.26 2.88 3.84
N LEU A 42 5.55 2.51 3.79
CA LEU A 42 5.98 1.11 3.77
C LEU A 42 5.71 0.39 5.08
N ASP A 43 5.85 1.06 6.22
CA ASP A 43 5.53 0.49 7.54
C ASP A 43 4.03 0.22 7.68
N ILE A 44 3.16 1.12 7.17
CA ILE A 44 1.72 0.87 7.08
C ILE A 44 1.46 -0.36 6.20
N PHE A 45 2.12 -0.43 5.04
CA PHE A 45 1.94 -1.54 4.11
C PHE A 45 2.34 -2.89 4.73
N GLU A 46 3.48 -2.94 5.41
CA GLU A 46 3.96 -4.13 6.13
C GLU A 46 2.96 -4.58 7.20
N ARG A 47 2.49 -3.67 8.05
CA ARG A 47 1.50 -4.00 9.10
C ARG A 47 0.21 -4.53 8.51
N CYS A 48 -0.30 -3.90 7.45
CA CYS A 48 -1.51 -4.36 6.78
C CYS A 48 -1.33 -5.74 6.14
N LEU A 49 -0.16 -6.03 5.56
CA LEU A 49 0.16 -7.36 5.02
C LEU A 49 0.27 -8.43 6.11
N ALA A 50 0.96 -8.13 7.21
CA ALA A 50 1.12 -9.06 8.33
C ALA A 50 -0.21 -9.41 9.02
N ALA A 51 -1.20 -8.53 8.92
CA ALA A 51 -2.55 -8.76 9.44
C ALA A 51 -3.43 -9.62 8.53
N LEU A 52 -3.02 -9.88 7.27
CA LEU A 52 -3.74 -10.79 6.38
C LEU A 52 -3.36 -12.23 6.72
N ALA A 53 -4.34 -13.00 7.18
CA ALA A 53 -4.21 -14.44 7.42
C ALA A 53 -4.23 -15.26 6.13
#